data_AF-V9F4Y3-F1
#
_entry.id   AF-V9F4Y3-F1
#
_cell.length_a   1.000
_cell.length_b   1.000
_cell.length_c   1.000
_cell.angle_alpha   90.00
_cell.angle_beta   90.00
_cell.angle_gamma   90.00
#
_symmetry.space_group_name_H-M   'P 1'
#
loop_
_entity.id
_entity.type
_entity.pdbx_description
1 polymer ?
#
loop_
_entity_poly.entity_id
_entity_poly.type
_entity_poly.pdbx_seq_one_letter_code
_entity_poly.pdbx_strand_id
1 'polypeptide(L)'
;MLVLRDEYRGVGIINPSYQDFKLPDQRLRTADGFRASEPKNERIICIFHIDRHWVTFLVDRNIHPKTMKTTCYMFDPMQSSHNYNIIEKSVRATIEDLLQLQDQVIYEKVKWCNQQDGSSCGVWYIAVLEMLLAK
;
A
#
# COMPACT_ATOMS: atom_id res chain seq x y z
N MET A 1 7.17 -4.59 -8.73
CA MET A 1 6.27 -5.27 -7.79
C MET A 1 6.65 -6.74 -7.61
N LEU A 2 6.55 -7.60 -8.63
CA LEU A 2 6.97 -9.01 -8.50
C LEU A 2 8.45 -9.14 -8.09
N VAL A 3 9.33 -8.39 -8.74
CA VAL A 3 10.76 -8.32 -8.36
C VAL A 3 10.93 -7.95 -6.88
N LEU A 4 10.23 -6.92 -6.38
CA LEU A 4 10.29 -6.54 -4.95
C LEU A 4 9.88 -7.69 -4.02
N ARG A 5 8.88 -8.49 -4.41
CA ARG A 5 8.46 -9.65 -3.62
C ARG A 5 9.51 -10.77 -3.63
N ASP A 6 10.19 -10.94 -4.75
CA ASP A 6 11.19 -12.00 -4.91
C ASP A 6 12.51 -11.63 -4.21
N GLU A 7 12.88 -10.34 -4.21
CA GLU A 7 14.08 -9.80 -3.55
C GLU A 7 13.92 -9.68 -2.03
N TYR A 8 12.75 -9.22 -1.55
CA TYR A 8 12.52 -8.97 -0.12
C TYR A 8 11.65 -10.04 0.51
N ARG A 9 12.21 -10.71 1.54
CA ARG A 9 11.49 -11.74 2.31
C ARG A 9 10.24 -11.15 2.97
N GLY A 10 9.17 -11.92 2.95
CA GLY A 10 7.93 -11.56 3.66
C GLY A 10 7.16 -10.42 3.02
N VAL A 11 7.37 -10.13 1.73
CA VAL A 11 6.57 -9.13 1.02
C VAL A 11 5.32 -9.75 0.39
N GLY A 12 4.16 -9.22 0.72
CA GLY A 12 2.89 -9.54 0.06
C GLY A 12 2.49 -8.43 -0.92
N ILE A 13 1.81 -8.78 -2.02
CA ILE A 13 1.34 -7.81 -3.02
C ILE A 13 -0.18 -7.84 -3.04
N ILE A 14 -0.82 -6.69 -2.86
CA ILE A 14 -2.26 -6.55 -3.12
C ILE A 14 -2.48 -6.49 -4.63
N ASN A 15 -3.49 -7.22 -5.13
CA ASN A 15 -3.91 -7.07 -6.52
C ASN A 15 -4.56 -5.69 -6.71
N PRO A 16 -3.99 -4.81 -7.54
CA PRO A 16 -4.44 -3.42 -7.71
C PRO A 16 -5.87 -3.30 -8.25
N SER A 17 -6.33 -4.30 -9.01
CA SER A 17 -7.68 -4.29 -9.61
C SER A 17 -8.81 -4.31 -8.58
N TYR A 18 -8.52 -4.53 -7.29
CA TYR A 18 -9.54 -4.41 -6.24
C TYR A 18 -10.23 -3.05 -6.22
N GLN A 19 -9.55 -1.98 -6.67
CA GLN A 19 -10.14 -0.63 -6.76
C GLN A 19 -11.30 -0.55 -7.74
N ASP A 20 -11.33 -1.41 -8.75
CA ASP A 20 -12.34 -1.38 -9.82
C ASP A 20 -13.70 -1.95 -9.35
N PHE A 21 -13.73 -2.59 -8.18
CA PHE A 21 -14.91 -3.26 -7.65
C PHE A 21 -15.67 -2.39 -6.64
N LYS A 22 -16.99 -2.36 -6.77
CA LYS A 22 -17.89 -1.65 -5.85
C LYS A 22 -18.31 -2.48 -4.64
N LEU A 23 -18.45 -3.80 -4.81
CA LEU A 23 -18.91 -4.69 -3.75
C LEU A 23 -17.77 -5.05 -2.79
N PRO A 24 -17.95 -4.92 -1.46
CA PRO A 24 -16.91 -5.23 -0.47
C PRO A 24 -16.30 -6.63 -0.63
N ASP A 25 -17.14 -7.67 -0.77
CA ASP A 25 -16.67 -9.06 -0.92
C ASP A 25 -15.87 -9.30 -2.20
N GLN A 26 -16.14 -8.54 -3.26
CA GLN A 26 -15.35 -8.60 -4.49
C GLN A 26 -14.02 -7.87 -4.30
N ARG A 27 -14.02 -6.70 -3.66
CA ARG A 27 -12.79 -5.98 -3.33
C ARG A 27 -11.85 -6.83 -2.49
N LEU A 28 -12.35 -7.47 -1.43
CA LEU A 28 -11.55 -8.33 -0.55
C LEU A 28 -10.93 -9.52 -1.30
N ARG A 29 -11.76 -10.29 -2.00
CA ARG A 29 -11.29 -11.46 -2.76
C ARG A 29 -10.31 -11.08 -3.86
N THR A 30 -10.57 -9.97 -4.58
CA THR A 30 -9.66 -9.49 -5.61
C THR A 30 -8.35 -9.03 -4.99
N ALA A 31 -8.39 -8.20 -3.93
CA ALA A 31 -7.20 -7.69 -3.25
C ALA A 31 -6.25 -8.81 -2.82
N ASP A 32 -6.82 -9.92 -2.34
CA ASP A 32 -6.05 -11.11 -1.94
C ASP A 32 -5.71 -12.08 -3.09
N GLY A 33 -5.98 -11.73 -4.34
CA GLY A 33 -5.75 -12.61 -5.49
C GLY A 33 -4.28 -13.04 -5.67
N PHE A 34 -3.33 -12.31 -5.10
CA PHE A 34 -1.90 -12.68 -5.03
C PHE A 34 -1.47 -13.23 -3.68
N ARG A 35 -2.44 -13.63 -2.83
CA ARG A 35 -2.25 -14.23 -1.50
C ARG A 35 -1.48 -13.29 -0.57
N ALA A 36 -1.87 -12.02 -0.54
CA ALA A 36 -1.25 -10.99 0.28
C ALA A 36 -1.45 -11.25 1.78
N SER A 37 -2.62 -11.78 2.15
CA SER A 37 -3.04 -12.04 3.53
C SER A 37 -2.24 -13.14 4.23
N GLU A 38 -1.47 -13.95 3.50
CA GLU A 38 -0.72 -15.07 4.06
C GLU A 38 0.12 -14.64 5.27
N PRO A 39 0.12 -15.41 6.37
CA PRO A 39 0.85 -15.04 7.59
C PRO A 39 2.34 -14.79 7.41
N LYS A 40 2.97 -15.41 6.40
CA LYS A 40 4.39 -15.22 6.09
C LYS A 40 4.73 -13.85 5.50
N ASN A 41 3.72 -13.11 5.00
CA ASN A 41 3.91 -11.80 4.40
C ASN A 41 3.78 -10.75 5.50
N GLU A 42 4.89 -10.16 5.91
CA GLU A 42 4.97 -9.16 6.99
C GLU A 42 4.78 -7.73 6.46
N ARG A 43 5.12 -7.47 5.19
CA ARG A 43 5.08 -6.14 4.58
C ARG A 43 4.23 -6.21 3.32
N ILE A 44 3.12 -5.49 3.29
CA ILE A 44 2.13 -5.59 2.21
C ILE A 44 2.17 -4.34 1.34
N ILE A 45 2.48 -4.52 0.06
CA ILE A 45 2.62 -3.42 -0.90
C ILE A 45 1.49 -3.42 -1.92
N CYS A 46 1.09 -2.23 -2.35
CA CYS A 46 0.11 -2.06 -3.42
C CYS A 46 0.43 -0.80 -4.21
N ILE A 47 0.23 -0.87 -5.51
CA ILE A 47 0.18 0.28 -6.40
C ILE A 47 -1.25 0.38 -6.94
N PHE A 48 -1.75 1.56 -7.25
CA PHE A 48 -2.96 1.70 -8.06
C PHE A 48 -2.99 3.09 -8.68
N HIS A 49 -3.84 3.28 -9.70
CA HIS A 49 -4.01 4.57 -10.32
C HIS A 49 -5.19 5.32 -9.71
N ILE A 50 -5.02 6.62 -9.54
CA ILE A 50 -6.12 7.58 -9.35
C ILE A 50 -6.17 8.37 -10.65
N ASP A 51 -7.25 8.20 -11.41
CA ASP A 51 -7.33 8.63 -12.80
C ASP A 51 -6.14 8.11 -13.65
N ARG A 52 -5.21 8.99 -14.02
CA ARG A 52 -4.01 8.65 -14.82
C ARG A 52 -2.72 8.70 -14.00
N HIS A 53 -2.82 8.80 -12.68
CA HIS A 53 -1.68 9.03 -11.79
C HIS A 53 -1.44 7.85 -10.84
N TRP A 54 -0.19 7.37 -10.79
CA TRP A 54 0.19 6.24 -9.95
C TRP A 54 0.47 6.67 -8.52
N VAL A 55 -0.13 5.95 -7.57
CA VAL A 55 0.14 6.06 -6.14
C VAL A 55 0.46 4.70 -5.56
N THR A 56 1.05 4.68 -4.37
CA THR A 56 1.41 3.43 -3.69
C THR A 56 1.23 3.53 -2.19
N PHE A 57 1.12 2.37 -1.55
CA PHE A 57 1.28 2.25 -0.12
C PHE A 57 2.04 0.98 0.27
N LEU A 58 2.58 0.99 1.49
CA LEU A 58 3.11 -0.17 2.19
C LEU A 58 2.44 -0.24 3.56
N VAL A 59 1.78 -1.36 3.87
CA VAL A 59 1.30 -1.68 5.22
C VAL A 59 2.34 -2.59 5.88
N ASP A 60 2.89 -2.14 7.01
CA ASP A 60 3.61 -3.01 7.92
C ASP A 60 2.60 -3.83 8.72
N ARG A 61 2.79 -5.14 8.87
CA ARG A 61 1.95 -5.99 9.73
C ARG A 61 2.57 -6.21 11.10
N ASN A 62 3.77 -5.69 11.34
CA ASN A 62 4.40 -5.72 12.65
C ASN A 62 3.69 -4.74 13.58
N ILE A 63 2.81 -5.27 14.42
CA ILE A 63 2.09 -4.50 15.43
C ILE A 63 3.06 -4.20 16.57
N HIS A 64 3.24 -2.93 16.87
CA HIS A 64 4.10 -2.49 17.96
C HIS A 64 3.46 -2.89 19.32
N PRO A 65 4.14 -3.72 20.15
CA PRO A 65 3.52 -4.36 21.31
C PRO A 65 2.97 -3.40 22.38
N LYS A 66 3.50 -2.18 22.47
CA LYS A 66 3.06 -1.21 23.49
C LYS A 66 1.87 -0.36 23.05
N THR A 67 1.78 -0.07 21.76
CA THR A 67 0.75 0.83 21.22
C THR A 67 -0.39 0.06 20.58
N MET A 68 -0.19 -1.23 20.28
CA MET A 68 -1.10 -2.05 19.48
C MET A 68 -1.41 -1.39 18.13
N LYS A 69 -0.40 -0.71 17.57
CA LYS A 69 -0.49 -0.02 16.28
C LYS A 69 0.57 -0.51 15.32
N THR A 70 0.27 -0.42 14.04
CA THR A 70 1.22 -0.57 12.95
C THR A 70 1.09 0.60 11.98
N THR A 71 1.93 0.67 10.95
CA THR A 71 2.02 1.82 10.05
C THR A 71 1.69 1.44 8.61
N CYS A 72 0.83 2.24 7.98
CA CYS A 72 0.67 2.31 6.53
C CYS A 72 1.43 3.53 6.01
N TYR A 73 2.53 3.29 5.30
CA TYR A 73 3.27 4.32 4.58
C TYR A 73 2.60 4.57 3.23
N MET A 74 2.06 5.77 3.04
CA MET A 74 1.41 6.19 1.81
C MET A 74 2.36 7.09 1.02
N PHE A 75 2.39 6.92 -0.30
CA PHE A 75 3.18 7.78 -1.17
C PHE A 75 2.40 8.18 -2.41
N ASP A 76 2.30 9.49 -2.59
CA ASP A 76 1.92 10.13 -3.83
C ASP A 76 3.14 10.89 -4.37
N PRO A 77 3.66 10.55 -5.57
CA PRO A 77 4.75 11.28 -6.20
C PRO A 77 4.51 12.80 -6.29
N MET A 78 3.26 13.25 -6.47
CA MET A 78 2.88 14.67 -6.54
C MET A 78 2.52 15.27 -5.18
N GLN A 79 2.58 14.49 -4.10
CA GLN A 79 2.30 14.93 -2.72
C GLN A 79 0.91 15.57 -2.54
N SER A 80 -0.08 15.16 -3.33
CA SER A 80 -1.44 15.69 -3.29
C SER A 80 -2.21 15.21 -2.07
N SER A 81 -2.74 16.15 -1.28
CA SER A 81 -3.64 15.85 -0.17
C SER A 81 -4.89 15.07 -0.60
N HIS A 82 -5.38 15.30 -1.82
CA HIS A 82 -6.53 14.57 -2.36
C HIS A 82 -6.21 13.09 -2.55
N ASN A 83 -5.07 12.78 -3.16
CA ASN A 83 -4.64 11.41 -3.41
C ASN A 83 -4.37 10.67 -2.09
N TYR A 84 -3.73 11.32 -1.12
CA TYR A 84 -3.54 10.74 0.21
C TYR A 84 -4.86 10.35 0.87
N ASN A 85 -5.90 11.17 0.77
CA ASN A 85 -7.22 10.85 1.31
C ASN A 85 -7.85 9.63 0.61
N ILE A 86 -7.61 9.46 -0.70
CA ILE A 86 -8.09 8.29 -1.45
C ILE A 86 -7.33 7.03 -1.01
N ILE A 87 -6.00 7.10 -0.87
CA ILE A 87 -5.18 5.97 -0.38
C ILE A 87 -5.68 5.53 1.00
N GLU A 88 -5.81 6.44 1.95
CA GLU A 88 -6.27 6.13 3.31
C GLU A 88 -7.66 5.48 3.30
N LYS A 89 -8.62 6.06 2.58
CA LYS A 89 -9.98 5.48 2.46
C LYS A 89 -9.95 4.09 1.87
N SER A 90 -9.10 3.87 0.86
CA SER A 90 -8.97 2.58 0.20
C SER A 90 -8.42 1.50 1.16
N VAL A 91 -7.35 1.84 1.88
CA VAL A 91 -6.70 0.92 2.84
C VAL A 91 -7.68 0.59 3.96
N ARG A 92 -8.31 1.60 4.56
CA ARG A 92 -9.28 1.44 5.65
C ARG A 92 -10.48 0.57 5.26
N ALA A 93 -11.01 0.75 4.06
CA ALA A 93 -12.22 0.06 3.61
C ALA A 93 -12.02 -1.39 3.16
N THR A 94 -10.78 -1.86 2.96
CA THR A 94 -10.56 -3.20 2.39
C THR A 94 -9.31 -3.87 2.93
N ILE A 95 -8.20 -3.15 3.01
CA ILE A 95 -6.91 -3.74 3.35
C ILE A 95 -6.79 -3.98 4.85
N GLU A 96 -7.30 -3.07 5.68
CA GLU A 96 -7.40 -3.31 7.12
C GLU A 96 -8.20 -4.59 7.41
N ASP A 97 -9.34 -4.77 6.72
CA ASP A 97 -10.19 -5.94 6.91
C ASP A 97 -9.52 -7.24 6.44
N LEU A 98 -8.95 -7.22 5.23
CA LEU A 98 -8.20 -8.34 4.66
C LEU A 98 -7.06 -8.80 5.57
N LEU A 99 -6.36 -7.85 6.21
CA LEU A 99 -5.19 -8.14 7.04
C LEU A 99 -5.52 -8.29 8.53
N GLN A 100 -6.79 -8.12 8.93
CA GLN A 100 -7.24 -8.13 10.32
C GLN A 100 -6.56 -7.06 11.21
N LEU A 101 -6.42 -5.85 10.65
CA LEU A 101 -5.75 -4.70 11.26
C LEU A 101 -6.71 -3.53 11.56
N GLN A 102 -8.01 -3.82 11.66
CA GLN A 102 -9.04 -2.80 11.90
C GLN A 102 -8.70 -1.96 13.13
N ASP A 103 -8.72 -0.64 12.98
CA ASP A 103 -8.39 0.33 14.02
C ASP A 103 -6.95 0.24 14.57
N GLN A 104 -6.06 -0.54 13.95
CA GLN A 104 -4.66 -0.69 14.36
C GLN A 104 -3.68 0.08 13.47
N VAL A 105 -4.13 0.64 12.35
CA VAL A 105 -3.25 1.28 11.37
C VAL A 105 -3.11 2.79 11.62
N ILE A 106 -1.87 3.26 11.70
CA ILE A 106 -1.47 4.67 11.63
C ILE A 106 -1.08 4.97 10.19
N TYR A 107 -1.54 6.10 9.66
CA TYR A 107 -1.30 6.51 8.28
C TYR A 107 -0.19 7.56 8.21
N GLU A 108 0.94 7.21 7.60
CA GLU A 108 2.10 8.09 7.46
C GLU A 108 2.31 8.47 5.99
N LYS A 109 2.52 9.77 5.72
CA LYS A 109 2.81 10.27 4.37
C LYS A 109 4.32 10.29 4.16
N VAL A 110 4.78 9.63 3.11
CA VAL A 110 6.17 9.69 2.67
C VAL A 110 6.44 11.04 1.99
N LYS A 111 7.16 11.94 2.68
CA LYS A 111 7.40 13.33 2.23
C LYS A 111 8.86 13.67 1.89
N TRP A 112 9.79 12.73 2.05
CA TRP A 112 11.22 12.97 1.85
C TRP A 112 11.63 12.98 0.37
N CYS A 113 10.71 12.67 -0.56
CA CYS A 113 10.91 12.83 -2.00
C CYS A 113 9.60 13.18 -2.70
N ASN A 114 9.71 13.77 -3.89
CA ASN A 114 8.58 14.05 -4.79
C ASN A 114 9.06 14.09 -6.24
N GLN A 115 8.16 13.76 -7.17
CA GLN A 115 8.43 13.95 -8.58
C GLN A 115 8.44 15.44 -8.92
N GLN A 116 9.34 15.84 -9.82
CA GLN A 116 9.44 17.21 -10.33
C GLN A 116 8.78 17.37 -11.71
N ASP A 117 8.35 16.27 -12.30
CA ASP A 117 7.68 16.22 -13.60
C ASP A 117 6.24 15.70 -13.47
N GLY A 118 5.53 15.62 -14.60
CA GLY A 118 4.17 15.09 -14.68
C GLY A 118 4.06 13.65 -15.19
N SER A 119 5.17 12.94 -15.39
CA SER A 119 5.18 11.68 -16.15
C SER A 119 5.96 10.52 -15.50
N SER A 120 6.74 10.79 -14.46
CA SER A 120 7.62 9.81 -13.82
C SER A 120 6.99 9.12 -12.61
N CYS A 121 5.68 9.29 -12.37
CA CYS A 121 4.99 8.71 -11.21
C CYS A 121 5.20 7.19 -11.11
N GLY A 122 5.30 6.52 -12.26
CA GLY A 122 5.59 5.09 -12.36
C GLY A 122 6.97 4.68 -11.82
N VAL A 123 7.99 5.52 -12.03
CA VAL A 123 9.36 5.25 -11.55
C VAL A 123 9.48 5.56 -10.06
N TRP A 124 8.85 6.65 -9.63
CA TRP A 124 8.91 7.12 -8.24
C TRP A 124 8.29 6.13 -7.25
N TYR A 125 7.16 5.50 -7.58
CA TYR A 125 6.57 4.54 -6.64
C TYR A 125 7.48 3.32 -6.41
N ILE A 126 8.18 2.83 -7.44
CA ILE A 126 9.07 1.67 -7.32
C ILE A 126 10.25 2.03 -6.42
N ALA A 127 10.88 3.18 -6.68
CA ALA A 127 12.02 3.65 -5.89
C ALA A 127 11.64 3.85 -4.42
N VAL A 128 10.47 4.42 -4.12
CA VAL A 128 10.02 4.59 -2.73
C VAL A 128 9.72 3.26 -2.06
N LEU A 129 9.05 2.32 -2.75
CA LEU A 129 8.80 0.99 -2.19
C LEU A 129 10.10 0.25 -1.89
N GLU A 130 11.08 0.28 -2.80
CA GLU A 130 12.42 -0.26 -2.59
C GLU A 130 13.05 0.32 -1.30
N MET A 131 13.05 1.66 -1.19
CA MET A 131 13.62 2.35 -0.02
C MET A 131 12.86 2.09 1.30
N LEU A 132 11.57 1.74 1.24
CA LEU A 132 10.80 1.35 2.43
C LEU A 132 11.02 -0.12 2.81
N LEU A 133 11.32 -0.98 1.85
CA LEU A 133 11.55 -2.42 2.04
C LEU A 133 13.00 -2.73 2.43
N ALA A 134 13.96 -1.92 2.00
CA ALA A 134 15.37 -2.05 2.34
C ALA A 134 15.75 -1.60 3.76
N LYS A 135 14.76 -1.21 4.58
CA LYS A 135 14.96 -0.77 5.98
C LYS A 135 14.94 -1.95 6.93
#